data_AF-A0A136WGW0-F1
#
_entry.id   AF-A0A136WGW0-F1
#
_cell.length_a   1.000
_cell.length_b   1.000
_cell.length_c   1.000
_cell.angle_alpha   90.00
_cell.angle_beta   90.00
_cell.angle_gamma   90.00
#
_symmetry.space_group_name_H-M   'P 1'
#
loop_
_entity.id
_entity.type
_entity.pdbx_description
1 polymer ?
#
loop_
_entity_poly.entity_id
_entity_poly.type
_entity_poly.pdbx_seq_one_letter_code
_entity_poly.pdbx_strand_id
1 'polypeptide(L)'
;MLEKIVPIKNFNDDYYVPIVRLINTLRSYNQALNRQNDWDKLQKTSNKSDEYIIHGDTLKTGENRLILMRKIDSTTGAVVDFGDFQRKDHIEALLDEFTFKKITLNFYSGFFFNLIKDINSWIDNNGGEFIIDQTQVEIWN
;
A
#
# COMPACT_ATOMS: atom_id res chain seq x y z
N MET A 1 -31.51 -43.26 18.61
CA MET A 1 -31.93 -43.34 17.19
C MET A 1 -31.41 -42.08 16.53
N LEU A 2 -30.33 -42.22 15.76
CA LEU A 2 -29.54 -41.22 15.02
C LEU A 2 -29.90 -39.74 15.25
N GLU A 3 -29.11 -39.10 16.10
CA GLU A 3 -28.97 -37.64 16.16
C GLU A 3 -28.69 -37.11 14.76
N LYS A 4 -29.42 -36.05 14.40
CA LYS A 4 -29.33 -35.33 13.13
C LYS A 4 -27.89 -34.88 12.89
N ILE A 5 -27.11 -35.68 12.18
CA ILE A 5 -26.04 -35.17 11.34
C ILE A 5 -26.77 -34.50 10.17
N VAL A 6 -27.17 -33.24 10.35
CA VAL A 6 -27.55 -32.39 9.23
C VAL A 6 -26.26 -32.20 8.45
N PRO A 7 -26.13 -32.74 7.23
CA PRO A 7 -24.91 -32.54 6.47
C PRO A 7 -24.78 -31.04 6.25
N ILE A 8 -23.56 -30.51 6.46
CA ILE A 8 -23.10 -29.17 6.07
C ILE A 8 -23.11 -29.08 4.53
N LYS A 9 -24.26 -29.35 3.91
CA LYS A 9 -24.51 -29.38 2.46
C LYS A 9 -25.54 -28.32 2.05
N ASN A 10 -26.04 -27.52 3.00
CA ASN A 10 -27.07 -26.51 2.76
C ASN A 10 -26.60 -25.06 3.04
N PHE A 11 -25.30 -24.82 3.22
CA PHE A 11 -24.81 -23.45 3.09
C PHE A 11 -24.75 -23.13 1.60
N ASN A 12 -25.50 -22.11 1.18
CA ASN A 12 -25.36 -21.62 -0.18
C ASN A 12 -24.03 -20.87 -0.26
N ASP A 13 -23.03 -21.52 -0.84
CA ASP A 13 -21.66 -21.01 -0.97
C ASP A 13 -21.63 -19.66 -1.70
N ASP A 14 -22.64 -19.35 -2.51
CA ASP A 14 -22.74 -18.09 -3.25
C ASP A 14 -22.69 -16.86 -2.32
N TYR A 15 -23.18 -16.95 -1.08
CA TYR A 15 -23.15 -15.82 -0.14
C TYR A 15 -21.75 -15.52 0.41
N TYR A 16 -20.88 -16.53 0.55
CA TYR A 16 -19.59 -16.40 1.25
C TYR A 16 -18.37 -16.49 0.32
N VAL A 17 -18.51 -17.13 -0.85
CA VAL A 17 -17.44 -17.20 -1.86
C VAL A 17 -16.89 -15.82 -2.24
N PRO A 18 -17.71 -14.78 -2.46
CA PRO A 18 -17.20 -13.44 -2.72
C PRO A 18 -16.36 -12.86 -1.57
N ILE A 19 -16.74 -13.12 -0.30
CA ILE A 19 -15.95 -12.69 0.88
C ILE A 19 -14.58 -13.38 0.90
N VAL A 20 -14.56 -14.70 0.67
CA VAL A 20 -13.30 -15.45 0.65
C VAL A 20 -12.38 -14.94 -0.46
N ARG A 21 -12.93 -14.63 -1.64
CA ARG A 21 -12.18 -14.02 -2.75
C ARG A 21 -11.66 -12.65 -2.37
N LEU A 22 -12.49 -11.80 -1.77
CA LEU A 22 -12.11 -10.48 -1.28
C LEU A 22 -10.93 -10.56 -0.28
N ILE A 23 -11.02 -11.45 0.71
CA ILE A 23 -9.94 -11.67 1.70
C ILE A 23 -8.64 -12.10 1.00
N ASN A 24 -8.72 -13.00 0.03
CA ASN A 24 -7.55 -13.45 -0.72
C ASN A 24 -6.94 -12.32 -1.57
N THR A 25 -7.78 -11.54 -2.26
CA THR A 25 -7.37 -10.36 -3.04
C THR A 25 -6.62 -9.35 -2.14
N LEU A 26 -7.15 -9.06 -0.95
CA LEU A 26 -6.51 -8.17 0.02
C LEU A 26 -5.19 -8.73 0.58
N ARG A 27 -5.12 -10.03 0.86
CA ARG A 27 -3.88 -10.69 1.31
C ARG A 27 -2.78 -10.63 0.25
N SER A 28 -3.11 -10.94 -1.00
CA SER A 28 -2.17 -10.85 -2.12
C SER A 28 -1.67 -9.42 -2.32
N TYR A 29 -2.53 -8.42 -2.13
CA TYR A 29 -2.16 -7.02 -2.18
C TYR A 29 -1.22 -6.61 -1.05
N ASN A 30 -1.53 -6.96 0.20
CA ASN A 30 -0.66 -6.69 1.35
C ASN A 30 0.72 -7.35 1.19
N GLN A 31 0.77 -8.57 0.65
CA GLN A 31 2.05 -9.21 0.32
C GLN A 31 2.84 -8.44 -0.74
N ALA A 32 2.17 -7.87 -1.74
CA ALA A 32 2.82 -7.07 -2.77
C ALA A 32 3.32 -5.71 -2.24
N LEU A 33 2.58 -5.07 -1.31
CA LEU A 33 3.00 -3.82 -0.66
C LEU A 33 4.16 -4.03 0.32
N ASN A 34 4.14 -5.10 1.10
CA ASN A 34 5.17 -5.38 2.10
C ASN A 34 6.48 -5.89 1.48
N ARG A 35 6.48 -6.26 0.18
CA ARG A 35 7.72 -6.43 -0.58
C ARG A 35 8.28 -5.05 -0.93
N GLN A 36 8.92 -4.44 0.07
CA GLN A 36 9.45 -3.07 0.05
C GLN A 36 10.52 -2.76 -1.02
N ASN A 37 10.93 -3.72 -1.87
CA ASN A 37 12.15 -3.60 -2.68
C ASN A 37 11.95 -4.07 -4.12
N ASP A 38 11.12 -3.39 -4.89
CA ASP A 38 11.05 -3.62 -6.33
C ASP A 38 11.28 -2.30 -7.07
N TRP A 39 12.50 -1.77 -7.00
CA TRP A 39 12.95 -0.74 -7.95
C TRP A 39 12.69 -1.16 -9.40
N ASP A 40 12.69 -2.47 -9.66
CA ASP A 40 12.33 -3.07 -10.95
C ASP A 40 10.87 -2.81 -11.38
N LYS A 41 9.98 -2.42 -10.48
CA LYS A 41 8.59 -1.99 -10.78
C LYS A 41 8.46 -0.51 -11.10
N LEU A 42 9.52 0.26 -10.86
CA LEU A 42 9.58 1.69 -11.11
C LEU A 42 10.51 1.97 -12.30
N GLN A 43 10.20 3.03 -13.02
CA GLN A 43 11.05 3.56 -14.07
C GLN A 43 11.48 4.96 -13.66
N LYS A 44 12.79 5.11 -13.42
CA LYS A 44 13.39 6.43 -13.21
C LYS A 44 13.18 7.29 -14.45
N THR A 45 12.72 8.50 -14.24
CA THR A 45 12.55 9.50 -15.29
C THR A 45 13.85 10.27 -15.52
N SER A 46 13.92 11.04 -16.60
CA SER A 46 15.02 11.99 -16.81
C SER A 46 14.93 13.24 -15.93
N ASN A 47 13.78 13.46 -15.31
CA ASN A 47 13.53 14.63 -14.48
C ASN A 47 14.13 14.43 -13.10
N LYS A 48 14.54 15.54 -12.49
CA LYS A 48 14.94 15.61 -11.10
C LYS A 48 14.10 16.65 -10.40
N SER A 49 13.89 16.44 -9.10
CA SER A 49 13.27 17.46 -8.27
C SER A 49 14.08 18.76 -8.32
N ASP A 50 13.38 19.90 -8.29
CA ASP A 50 13.99 21.22 -8.10
C ASP A 50 14.49 21.43 -6.65
N GLU A 51 14.24 20.46 -5.78
CA GLU A 51 14.69 20.43 -4.40
C GLU A 51 16.13 19.89 -4.30
N TYR A 52 16.78 20.19 -3.17
CA TYR A 52 18.14 19.74 -2.89
C TYR A 52 18.27 19.25 -1.45
N ILE A 53 19.24 18.38 -1.22
CA ILE A 53 19.49 17.76 0.09
C ILE A 53 20.68 18.44 0.77
N ILE A 54 20.54 18.73 2.06
CA ILE A 54 21.65 19.07 2.95
C ILE A 54 21.89 17.89 3.89
N HIS A 55 23.14 17.43 3.95
CA HIS A 55 23.55 16.36 4.86
C HIS A 55 23.80 16.90 6.27
N GLY A 56 23.36 16.16 7.27
CA GLY A 56 23.45 16.52 8.69
C GLY A 56 24.89 16.72 9.17
N ASP A 57 25.86 16.08 8.51
CA ASP A 57 27.30 16.29 8.73
C ASP A 57 27.73 17.72 8.46
N THR A 58 27.17 18.35 7.42
CA THR A 58 27.41 19.75 7.10
C THR A 58 26.92 20.69 8.22
N LEU A 59 25.92 20.25 8.98
CA LEU A 59 25.29 21.01 10.05
C LEU A 59 25.68 20.55 11.47
N LYS A 60 26.57 19.55 11.60
CA LYS A 60 26.92 18.89 12.87
C LYS A 60 25.71 18.36 13.65
N THR A 61 24.69 17.89 12.94
CA THR A 61 23.44 17.37 13.53
C THR A 61 23.32 15.84 13.50
N GLY A 62 24.30 15.14 12.91
CA GLY A 62 24.41 13.68 12.87
C GLY A 62 24.51 13.11 11.44
N GLU A 63 25.22 11.99 11.29
CA GLU A 63 25.61 11.38 9.98
C GLU A 63 24.44 10.89 9.10
N ASN A 64 23.28 10.62 9.70
CA ASN A 64 22.13 10.06 8.98
C ASN A 64 20.96 11.04 8.80
N ARG A 65 21.13 12.29 9.25
CA ARG A 65 20.09 13.30 9.16
C ARG A 65 20.17 14.00 7.82
N LEU A 66 19.05 14.07 7.10
CA LEU A 66 18.95 14.79 5.84
C LEU A 66 17.88 15.87 5.95
N ILE A 67 18.14 17.01 5.31
CA ILE A 67 17.17 18.12 5.19
C ILE A 67 16.88 18.31 3.71
N LEU A 68 15.60 18.20 3.34
CA LEU A 68 15.09 18.51 2.02
C LEU A 68 14.76 20.00 1.94
N MET A 69 15.36 20.66 0.96
CA MET A 69 15.26 22.11 0.79
C MET A 69 14.65 22.44 -0.57
N ARG A 70 13.75 23.41 -0.61
CA ARG A 70 13.27 24.02 -1.85
C ARG A 70 13.94 25.37 -2.02
N LYS A 71 14.48 25.61 -3.21
CA LYS A 71 15.14 26.86 -3.54
C LYS A 71 14.13 28.02 -3.58
N ILE A 72 14.43 29.11 -2.89
CA ILE A 72 13.68 30.38 -2.99
C ILE A 72 14.47 31.34 -3.91
N ASP A 73 15.77 31.47 -3.66
CA ASP A 73 16.69 32.26 -4.50
C ASP A 73 18.10 31.61 -4.54
N SER A 74 19.11 32.32 -5.04
CA SER A 74 20.49 31.81 -5.13
C SER A 74 21.17 31.53 -3.78
N THR A 75 20.64 32.09 -2.70
CA THR A 75 21.23 32.11 -1.35
C THR A 75 20.30 31.60 -0.26
N THR A 76 18.99 31.56 -0.51
CA THR A 76 17.98 31.15 0.45
C THR A 76 17.13 29.99 -0.08
N GLY A 77 16.72 29.14 0.86
CA GLY A 77 15.80 28.04 0.59
C GLY A 77 14.91 27.80 1.80
N ALA A 78 13.75 27.23 1.56
CA ALA A 78 12.84 26.77 2.61
C ALA A 78 13.10 25.29 2.91
N VAL A 79 13.08 24.94 4.20
CA VAL A 79 12.99 23.55 4.62
C VAL A 79 11.63 23.01 4.21
N VAL A 80 11.62 21.95 3.41
CA VAL A 80 10.41 21.22 3.01
C VAL A 80 10.16 20.07 3.96
N ASP A 81 11.21 19.31 4.27
CA ASP A 81 11.16 18.15 5.15
C ASP A 81 12.53 17.89 5.78
N PHE A 82 12.56 17.18 6.90
CA PHE A 82 13.80 16.75 7.55
C PHE A 82 13.59 15.44 8.30
N GLY A 83 14.61 14.60 8.33
CA GLY A 83 14.51 13.33 9.04
C GLY A 83 15.77 12.49 8.97
N ASP A 84 15.71 11.35 9.65
CA ASP A 84 16.80 10.38 9.67
C ASP A 84 16.50 9.26 8.67
N PHE A 85 17.40 9.02 7.72
CA PHE A 85 17.25 7.99 6.70
C PHE A 85 18.05 6.74 7.09
N GLN A 86 17.34 5.64 7.37
CA GLN A 86 17.98 4.38 7.78
C GLN A 86 18.48 3.54 6.60
N ARG A 87 18.00 3.81 5.38
CA ARG A 87 18.25 3.00 4.18
C ARG A 87 19.11 3.74 3.17
N LYS A 88 20.35 3.29 3.00
CA LYS A 88 21.34 3.93 2.11
C LYS A 88 20.94 3.88 0.63
N ASP A 89 20.28 2.82 0.19
CA ASP A 89 19.82 2.66 -1.19
C ASP A 89 18.73 3.67 -1.59
N HIS A 90 18.01 4.24 -0.62
CA HIS A 90 17.05 5.30 -0.87
C HIS A 90 17.72 6.67 -0.98
N ILE A 91 18.89 6.86 -0.36
CA ILE A 91 19.62 8.15 -0.35
C ILE A 91 20.04 8.54 -1.76
N GLU A 92 20.51 7.57 -2.56
CA GLU A 92 20.98 7.82 -3.93
C GLU A 92 19.86 8.27 -4.88
N ALA A 93 18.61 7.92 -4.54
CA ALA A 93 17.42 8.16 -5.35
C ALA A 93 16.52 9.30 -4.84
N LEU A 94 16.93 10.04 -3.79
CA LEU A 94 16.05 11.01 -3.10
C LEU A 94 15.48 12.12 -3.97
N LEU A 95 16.25 12.57 -4.96
CA LEU A 95 15.86 13.66 -5.86
C LEU A 95 15.43 13.16 -7.24
N ASP A 96 15.41 11.84 -7.43
CA ASP A 96 15.02 11.25 -8.69
C ASP A 96 13.50 11.08 -8.75
N GLU A 97 12.91 11.44 -9.88
CA GLU A 97 11.50 11.18 -10.13
C GLU A 97 11.30 9.79 -10.74
N PHE A 98 10.28 9.09 -10.29
CA PHE A 98 9.94 7.75 -10.75
C PHE A 98 8.51 7.69 -11.29
N THR A 99 8.31 6.87 -12.32
CA THR A 99 6.99 6.52 -12.84
C THR A 99 6.75 5.03 -12.70
N PHE A 100 5.48 4.61 -12.64
CA PHE A 100 5.15 3.20 -12.65
C PHE A 100 5.41 2.58 -14.02
N LYS A 101 6.09 1.43 -14.05
CA LYS A 101 6.12 0.59 -15.25
C LYS A 101 4.73 0.04 -15.55
N LYS A 102 4.50 -0.32 -16.81
CA LYS A 102 3.24 -0.93 -17.26
C LYS A 102 2.83 -2.16 -16.45
N ILE A 103 3.78 -3.01 -16.05
CA ILE A 103 3.49 -4.19 -15.22
C ILE A 103 2.89 -3.81 -13.86
N THR A 104 3.37 -2.72 -13.27
CA THR A 104 2.91 -2.18 -11.99
C THR A 104 1.53 -1.56 -12.12
N LEU A 105 1.30 -0.79 -13.19
CA LEU A 105 -0.02 -0.26 -13.52
C LEU A 105 -1.05 -1.39 -13.74
N ASN A 106 -0.67 -2.44 -14.46
CA ASN A 106 -1.52 -3.61 -14.68
C ASN A 106 -1.84 -4.34 -13.37
N PHE A 107 -0.86 -4.46 -12.47
CA PHE A 107 -1.09 -5.05 -11.15
C PHE A 107 -2.13 -4.26 -10.35
N TYR A 108 -1.94 -2.94 -10.20
CA TYR A 108 -2.86 -2.10 -9.42
C TYR A 108 -4.25 -2.03 -10.05
N SER A 109 -4.34 -1.85 -11.37
CA SER A 109 -5.64 -1.85 -12.07
C SER A 109 -6.36 -3.19 -11.94
N GLY A 110 -5.65 -4.32 -12.08
CA GLY A 110 -6.21 -5.65 -11.84
C GLY A 110 -6.67 -5.85 -10.40
N PHE A 111 -5.91 -5.35 -9.42
CA PHE A 111 -6.31 -5.38 -8.02
C PHE A 111 -7.62 -4.60 -7.79
N PHE A 112 -7.71 -3.34 -8.23
CA PHE A 112 -8.93 -2.54 -8.08
C PHE A 112 -10.13 -3.17 -8.79
N PHE A 113 -9.92 -3.70 -9.99
CA PHE A 113 -10.96 -4.41 -10.73
C PHE A 113 -11.49 -5.62 -9.95
N ASN A 114 -10.60 -6.48 -9.44
CA ASN A 114 -11.00 -7.65 -8.68
C ASN A 114 -11.68 -7.28 -7.36
N LEU A 115 -11.17 -6.26 -6.66
CA LEU A 115 -11.77 -5.74 -5.43
C LEU A 115 -13.22 -5.31 -5.66
N ILE A 116 -13.47 -4.46 -6.66
CA ILE A 116 -14.81 -3.97 -7.00
C ILE A 116 -15.70 -5.14 -7.44
N LYS A 117 -15.17 -6.06 -8.25
CA LYS A 117 -15.91 -7.25 -8.71
C LYS A 117 -16.35 -8.13 -7.55
N ASP A 118 -15.46 -8.41 -6.60
CA ASP A 118 -15.76 -9.26 -5.45
C ASP A 118 -16.78 -8.58 -4.51
N ILE A 119 -16.67 -7.25 -4.30
CA ILE A 119 -17.64 -6.46 -3.54
C ILE A 119 -19.02 -6.50 -4.21
N ASN A 120 -19.10 -6.21 -5.51
CA ASN A 120 -20.37 -6.20 -6.24
C ASN A 120 -21.01 -7.59 -6.25
N SER A 121 -20.23 -8.64 -6.51
CA SER A 121 -20.73 -10.02 -6.44
C SER A 121 -21.28 -10.35 -5.06
N TRP A 122 -20.68 -9.82 -4.00
CA TRP A 122 -21.20 -10.02 -2.66
C TRP A 122 -22.53 -9.29 -2.43
N ILE A 123 -22.61 -8.02 -2.83
CA ILE A 123 -23.82 -7.19 -2.74
C ILE A 123 -24.97 -7.86 -3.49
N ASP A 124 -24.73 -8.29 -4.74
CA ASP A 124 -25.73 -8.95 -5.58
C ASP A 124 -26.23 -10.26 -4.94
N ASN A 125 -25.32 -11.04 -4.37
CA ASN A 125 -25.66 -12.30 -3.74
C ASN A 125 -26.37 -12.13 -2.40
N ASN A 126 -26.18 -11.02 -1.68
CA ASN A 126 -26.77 -10.75 -0.37
C ASN A 126 -27.94 -9.73 -0.43
N GLY A 127 -28.59 -9.58 -1.58
CA GLY A 127 -29.78 -8.74 -1.71
C GLY A 127 -29.53 -7.24 -1.50
N GLY A 128 -28.29 -6.78 -1.71
CA GLY A 128 -27.92 -5.38 -1.55
C GLY A 128 -27.50 -4.98 -0.12
N GLU A 129 -27.52 -5.90 0.84
CA GLU A 129 -27.30 -5.58 2.25
C GLU A 129 -25.85 -5.82 2.68
N PHE A 130 -25.29 -4.87 3.46
CA PHE A 130 -23.97 -5.03 4.07
C PHE A 130 -24.08 -5.30 5.58
N ILE A 131 -23.78 -6.52 6.04
CA ILE A 131 -23.63 -6.81 7.48
C ILE A 131 -22.24 -6.32 7.92
N ILE A 132 -22.17 -5.10 8.42
CA ILE A 132 -20.99 -4.59 9.13
C ILE A 132 -21.16 -4.97 10.61
N ASP A 133 -20.49 -6.04 11.03
CA ASP A 133 -20.37 -6.34 12.45
C ASP A 133 -19.35 -5.38 13.08
N GLN A 134 -19.82 -4.50 13.97
CA GLN A 134 -19.00 -3.56 14.72
C GLN A 134 -18.42 -4.16 16.01
N THR A 135 -18.37 -5.49 16.15
CA THR A 135 -17.65 -6.12 17.25
C THR A 135 -16.16 -5.81 17.14
N GLN A 136 -15.74 -4.75 17.84
CA GLN A 136 -14.38 -4.69 18.33
C GLN A 136 -14.15 -5.97 19.12
N VAL A 137 -13.21 -6.79 18.68
CA VAL A 137 -12.67 -7.86 19.51
C VAL A 137 -12.03 -7.17 20.71
N GLU A 138 -12.78 -7.02 21.80
CA GLU A 138 -12.22 -6.73 23.10
C GLU A 138 -11.28 -7.88 23.43
N ILE A 139 -10.00 -7.69 23.12
CA ILE A 139 -8.94 -8.55 23.62
C ILE A 139 -8.84 -8.20 25.10
N TRP A 140 -9.52 -8.98 25.94
CA TRP A 140 -9.37 -8.92 27.39
C TRP A 140 -7.91 -9.29 27.71
N ASN A 141 -7.15 -8.33 28.23
CA ASN A 141 -5.81 -8.53 28.78
C ASN A 141 -5.88 -9.30 30.12
#